data_AF-A0A382NLP4-F1
#
_entry.id   AF-A0A382NLP4-F1
#
_cell.length_a   1.000
_cell.length_b   1.000
_cell.length_c   1.000
_cell.angle_alpha   90.00
_cell.angle_beta   90.00
_cell.angle_gamma   90.00
#
_symmetry.space_group_name_H-M   'P 1'
#
loop_
_entity.id
_entity.type
_entity.pdbx_description
1 polymer ?
#
loop_
_entity_poly.entity_id
_entity_poly.type
_entity_poly.pdbx_seq_one_letter_code
_entity_poly.pdbx_strand_id
1 'polypeptide(L)'
;MKTQLAIMMALILGILFAQVEMNYSYEMKYGDGKEVRGQASNNPYTTDYSYFENLLDINTYFGNNIYIYTQLEYSNPPLYGYSRTGIDSMISTYYVEYSNDRLNMKLGDIYELYGRGLSFYTMQDQSIDYNNSLKGLSLNYFIRNDLRISSFFGRGDYAFRSSPANRETDYQFDTNALLGSIDYENQWIGFFHYS
;
A
#
# COMPACT_ATOMS: atom_id res chain seq x y z
N MET A 1 44.34 -11.22 4.99
CA MET A 1 43.31 -10.63 4.09
C MET A 1 41.89 -11.15 4.35
N LYS A 2 41.59 -12.44 4.26
CA LYS A 2 40.20 -12.96 4.41
C LYS A 2 39.56 -12.71 5.79
N THR A 3 40.32 -12.85 6.88
CA THR A 3 39.84 -12.62 8.25
C THR A 3 39.60 -11.14 8.58
N GLN A 4 40.50 -10.25 8.12
CA GLN A 4 40.31 -8.80 8.27
C GLN A 4 39.10 -8.29 7.48
N LEU A 5 38.89 -8.83 6.27
CA LEU A 5 37.70 -8.52 5.46
C LEU A 5 36.41 -8.97 6.16
N ALA A 6 36.41 -10.16 6.76
CA ALA A 6 35.25 -10.68 7.50
C ALA A 6 34.92 -9.82 8.74
N ILE A 7 35.94 -9.39 9.50
CA ILE A 7 35.76 -8.50 10.65
C ILE A 7 35.22 -7.14 10.21
N MET A 8 35.72 -6.59 9.10
CA MET A 8 35.24 -5.32 8.56
C MET A 8 33.79 -5.43 8.07
N MET A 9 33.41 -6.52 7.42
CA MET A 9 32.01 -6.80 7.06
C MET A 9 31.11 -6.91 8.29
N ALA A 10 31.54 -7.64 9.33
CA ALA A 10 30.77 -7.78 10.56
C ALA A 10 30.56 -6.43 11.27
N LEU A 11 31.57 -5.56 11.27
CA LEU A 11 31.48 -4.19 11.79
C LEU A 11 30.51 -3.32 10.97
N ILE A 12 30.60 -3.36 9.64
CA ILE A 12 29.71 -2.59 8.76
C ILE A 12 28.26 -3.06 8.93
N LEU A 13 28.03 -4.38 8.98
CA LEU A 13 26.71 -4.94 9.24
C LEU A 13 26.19 -4.53 10.62
N GLY A 14 27.02 -4.60 11.67
CA GLY A 14 26.64 -4.18 13.01
C GLY A 14 26.22 -2.71 13.10
N ILE A 15 26.93 -1.81 12.39
CA ILE A 15 26.58 -0.38 12.33
C ILE A 15 25.27 -0.17 11.57
N LEU A 16 25.06 -0.88 10.46
CA LEU A 16 23.82 -0.82 9.70
C LEU A 16 22.63 -1.29 10.54
N PHE A 17 22.74 -2.46 11.18
CA PHE A 17 21.67 -3.02 12.02
C PHE A 17 21.35 -2.18 13.26
N ALA A 18 22.31 -1.43 13.80
CA ALA A 18 22.06 -0.53 14.93
C ALA A 18 21.15 0.66 14.59
N GLN A 19 20.96 0.96 13.30
CA GLN A 19 20.08 2.03 12.82
C GLN A 19 18.75 1.48 12.26
N VAL A 20 18.54 0.18 12.35
CA VAL A 20 17.31 -0.48 11.87
C VAL A 20 16.34 -0.64 13.02
N GLU A 21 15.18 -0.02 12.89
CA GLU A 21 14.03 -0.29 13.75
C GLU A 21 12.98 -1.06 12.93
N MET A 22 12.46 -2.15 13.50
CA MET A 22 11.43 -2.97 12.85
C MET A 22 10.23 -3.12 13.78
N ASN A 23 9.05 -2.85 13.23
CA ASN A 23 7.76 -2.99 13.90
C ASN A 23 6.88 -3.95 13.09
N TYR A 24 6.28 -4.93 13.78
CA TYR A 24 5.45 -5.97 13.18
C TYR A 24 4.02 -5.86 13.67
N SER A 25 3.05 -5.99 12.75
CA SER A 25 1.64 -6.14 13.09
C SER A 25 1.13 -7.45 12.48
N TYR A 26 0.50 -8.29 13.29
CA TYR A 26 -0.03 -9.56 12.83
C TYR A 26 -1.53 -9.64 13.13
N GLU A 27 -2.30 -10.00 12.12
CA GLU A 27 -3.74 -10.21 12.20
C GLU A 27 -4.09 -11.59 11.67
N MET A 28 -4.87 -12.34 12.45
CA MET A 28 -5.45 -13.62 12.03
C MET A 28 -6.97 -13.50 12.05
N LYS A 29 -7.60 -13.82 10.94
CA LYS A 29 -9.06 -13.91 10.83
C LYS A 29 -9.45 -15.35 10.59
N TYR A 30 -10.40 -15.82 11.38
CA TYR A 30 -10.99 -17.15 11.22
C TYR A 30 -12.48 -17.07 11.53
N GLY A 31 -13.27 -17.77 10.73
CA GLY A 31 -14.68 -17.95 10.99
C GLY A 31 -15.20 -19.20 10.32
N ASP A 32 -16.20 -19.81 10.95
CA ASP A 32 -16.93 -20.96 10.45
C ASP A 32 -18.42 -20.68 10.65
N GLY A 33 -19.21 -20.77 9.59
CA GLY A 33 -20.61 -20.38 9.61
C GLY A 33 -21.32 -20.60 8.30
N LYS A 34 -22.36 -19.81 8.06
CA LYS A 34 -23.16 -19.89 6.84
C LYS A 34 -23.12 -18.57 6.09
N GLU A 35 -22.80 -18.63 4.81
CA GLU A 35 -22.90 -17.48 3.90
C GLU A 35 -24.29 -17.45 3.24
N VAL A 36 -24.79 -16.25 2.96
CA VAL A 36 -26.06 -16.06 2.24
C VAL A 36 -25.74 -15.86 0.76
N ARG A 37 -26.28 -16.72 -0.10
CA ARG A 37 -26.16 -16.63 -1.56
C ARG A 37 -27.51 -16.30 -2.21
N GLY A 38 -27.44 -15.74 -3.42
CA GLY A 38 -28.63 -15.36 -4.17
C GLY A 38 -29.38 -14.18 -3.55
N GLN A 39 -28.69 -13.26 -2.87
CA GLN A 39 -29.29 -12.09 -2.23
C GLN A 39 -30.02 -11.16 -3.23
N ALA A 40 -29.61 -11.17 -4.50
CA ALA A 40 -30.27 -10.45 -5.58
C ALA A 40 -31.46 -11.23 -6.22
N SER A 41 -31.78 -12.42 -5.70
CA SER A 41 -32.90 -13.26 -6.15
C SER A 41 -34.08 -13.19 -5.16
N ASN A 42 -35.28 -13.54 -5.63
CA ASN A 42 -36.49 -13.64 -4.80
C ASN A 42 -36.45 -14.80 -3.78
N ASN A 43 -35.42 -15.65 -3.81
CA ASN A 43 -35.26 -16.77 -2.89
C ASN A 43 -33.79 -16.95 -2.48
N PRO A 44 -33.28 -16.16 -1.51
CA PRO A 44 -31.93 -16.32 -0.99
C PRO A 44 -31.81 -17.64 -0.22
N TYR A 45 -30.63 -18.25 -0.25
CA TYR A 45 -30.33 -19.50 0.45
C TYR A 45 -29.01 -19.38 1.19
N THR A 46 -28.76 -20.31 2.12
CA THR A 46 -27.52 -20.32 2.90
C THR A 46 -26.66 -21.54 2.56
N THR A 47 -25.35 -21.35 2.51
CA THR A 47 -24.37 -22.43 2.32
C THR A 47 -23.33 -22.36 3.42
N ASP A 48 -22.83 -23.51 3.86
CA ASP A 48 -21.75 -23.54 4.86
C ASP A 48 -20.49 -22.90 4.26
N TYR A 49 -19.83 -22.07 5.05
CA TYR A 49 -18.64 -21.35 4.64
C TYR A 49 -17.74 -21.02 5.82
N SER A 50 -16.46 -21.30 5.65
CA SER A 50 -15.40 -20.95 6.58
C SER A 50 -14.32 -20.14 5.89
N TYR A 51 -13.73 -19.17 6.59
CA TYR A 51 -12.58 -18.40 6.10
C TYR A 51 -11.40 -18.52 7.07
N PHE A 52 -10.21 -18.41 6.51
CA PHE A 52 -8.95 -18.36 7.25
C PHE A 52 -7.97 -17.44 6.54
N GLU A 53 -7.60 -16.35 7.20
CA GLU A 53 -6.67 -15.33 6.70
C GLU A 53 -5.62 -15.01 7.76
N ASN A 54 -4.41 -14.73 7.31
CA ASN A 54 -3.31 -14.27 8.14
C ASN A 54 -2.62 -13.13 7.40
N LEU A 55 -2.42 -12.03 8.09
CA LEU A 55 -1.78 -10.83 7.57
C LEU A 55 -0.63 -10.46 8.50
N LEU A 56 0.51 -10.14 7.90
CA LEU A 56 1.69 -9.68 8.60
C LEU A 56 2.21 -8.41 7.93
N ASP A 57 2.08 -7.29 8.62
CA ASP A 57 2.71 -6.04 8.24
C ASP A 57 4.09 -5.94 8.87
N ILE A 58 5.06 -5.51 8.08
CA ILE A 58 6.44 -5.30 8.46
C ILE A 58 6.80 -3.85 8.12
N ASN A 59 7.06 -3.07 9.16
CA ASN A 59 7.43 -1.67 9.09
C ASN A 59 8.90 -1.56 9.47
N THR A 60 9.76 -1.18 8.53
CA THR A 60 11.20 -1.08 8.76
C THR A 60 11.67 0.35 8.56
N TYR A 61 12.31 0.91 9.58
CA TYR A 61 12.91 2.25 9.54
C TYR A 61 14.43 2.10 9.52
N PHE A 62 15.07 2.77 8.57
CA PHE A 62 16.53 2.87 8.49
C PHE A 62 16.93 4.31 8.79
N GLY A 63 17.43 4.54 10.00
CA GLY A 63 17.68 5.88 10.51
C GLY A 63 16.40 6.73 10.51
N ASN A 64 16.52 8.01 10.18
CA ASN A 64 15.42 8.97 10.30
C ASN A 64 14.70 9.27 8.98
N ASN A 65 15.19 8.72 7.86
CA ASN A 65 14.80 9.19 6.52
C ASN A 65 14.23 8.10 5.63
N ILE A 66 14.52 6.82 5.88
CA ILE A 66 14.06 5.73 5.02
C ILE A 66 13.07 4.88 5.81
N TYR A 67 11.93 4.62 5.18
CA TYR A 67 10.88 3.76 5.68
C TYR A 67 10.54 2.71 4.61
N ILE A 68 10.41 1.45 5.00
CA ILE A 68 10.03 0.36 4.13
C ILE A 68 8.83 -0.33 4.75
N TYR A 69 7.78 -0.47 3.95
CA TYR A 69 6.59 -1.22 4.31
C TYR A 69 6.49 -2.48 3.45
N THR A 70 6.16 -3.60 4.09
CA THR A 70 5.84 -4.85 3.40
C THR A 70 4.67 -5.51 4.10
N GLN A 71 3.65 -5.89 3.34
CA GLN A 71 2.52 -6.68 3.82
C GLN A 71 2.56 -8.07 3.21
N LEU A 72 2.52 -9.08 4.06
CA LEU A 72 2.37 -10.48 3.69
C LEU A 72 0.95 -10.95 4.03
N GLU A 73 0.31 -11.65 3.10
CA GLU A 73 -1.03 -12.22 3.28
C GLU A 73 -1.01 -13.71 2.92
N TYR A 74 -1.63 -14.53 3.78
CA TYR A 74 -2.00 -15.91 3.46
C TYR A 74 -3.49 -16.10 3.71
N SER A 75 -4.23 -16.51 2.69
CA SER A 75 -5.68 -16.67 2.79
C SER A 75 -6.19 -17.90 2.04
N ASN A 76 -6.94 -18.77 2.74
CA ASN A 76 -7.49 -20.00 2.18
C ASN A 76 -8.73 -20.53 2.91
N PRO A 77 -9.94 -20.25 2.42
CA PRO A 77 -10.28 -19.12 1.55
C PRO A 77 -10.44 -17.82 2.38
N PRO A 78 -10.29 -16.63 1.76
CA PRO A 78 -10.52 -15.35 2.44
C PRO A 78 -12.03 -15.07 2.61
N LEU A 79 -12.39 -14.12 3.47
CA LEU A 79 -13.73 -13.55 3.60
C LEU A 79 -14.13 -12.75 2.35
N TYR A 80 -13.22 -11.97 1.78
CA TYR A 80 -13.40 -11.25 0.52
C TYR A 80 -12.15 -11.39 -0.34
N GLY A 81 -12.31 -11.40 -1.66
CA GLY A 81 -11.19 -11.51 -2.58
C GLY A 81 -10.81 -12.93 -2.98
N TYR A 82 -9.66 -13.05 -3.62
CA TYR A 82 -9.11 -14.32 -4.10
C TYR A 82 -8.21 -14.99 -3.07
N SER A 83 -8.15 -16.32 -3.08
CA SER A 83 -7.26 -17.07 -2.19
C SER A 83 -5.80 -16.81 -2.52
N ARG A 84 -5.00 -16.46 -1.50
CA ARG A 84 -3.55 -16.21 -1.60
C ARG A 84 -2.78 -17.29 -0.86
N THR A 85 -2.44 -18.36 -1.57
CA THR A 85 -1.72 -19.51 -1.00
C THR A 85 -0.31 -19.70 -1.56
N GLY A 86 0.00 -19.05 -2.69
CA GLY A 86 1.29 -19.14 -3.36
C GLY A 86 2.24 -18.03 -2.92
N ILE A 87 3.56 -18.31 -2.89
CA ILE A 87 4.60 -17.34 -2.49
C ILE A 87 4.56 -16.07 -3.36
N ASP A 88 4.19 -16.21 -4.63
CA ASP A 88 4.00 -15.15 -5.61
C ASP A 88 2.84 -14.19 -5.29
N SER A 89 1.83 -14.67 -4.56
CA SER A 89 0.66 -13.89 -4.13
C SER A 89 0.73 -13.47 -2.65
N MET A 90 1.70 -13.99 -1.89
CA MET A 90 1.85 -13.69 -0.47
C MET A 90 2.27 -12.25 -0.21
N ILE A 91 3.11 -11.65 -1.06
CA ILE A 91 3.45 -10.22 -0.93
C ILE A 91 2.28 -9.42 -1.50
N SER A 92 1.44 -8.88 -0.61
CA SER A 92 0.27 -8.10 -1.00
C SER A 92 0.67 -6.68 -1.41
N THR A 93 1.45 -6.02 -0.55
CA THR A 93 1.78 -4.60 -0.69
C THR A 93 3.23 -4.36 -0.31
N TYR A 94 3.92 -3.53 -1.08
CA TYR A 94 5.29 -3.14 -0.80
C TYR A 94 5.57 -1.71 -1.26
N TYR A 95 6.15 -0.89 -0.39
CA TYR A 95 6.69 0.40 -0.80
C TYR A 95 7.86 0.84 0.07
N VAL A 96 8.68 1.70 -0.52
CA VAL A 96 9.80 2.37 0.14
C VAL A 96 9.56 3.87 0.09
N GLU A 97 9.75 4.52 1.22
CA GLU A 97 9.69 5.96 1.37
C GLU A 97 11.07 6.50 1.78
N TYR A 98 11.47 7.59 1.15
CA TYR A 98 12.55 8.44 1.60
C TYR A 98 11.99 9.82 1.89
N SER A 99 12.22 10.35 3.09
CA SER A 99 11.69 11.62 3.54
C SER A 99 12.76 12.43 4.26
N ASN A 100 12.90 13.69 3.89
CA ASN A 100 13.72 14.68 4.59
C ASN A 100 13.06 16.07 4.49
N ASP A 101 13.69 17.09 5.07
CA ASP A 101 13.13 18.45 5.12
C ASP A 101 12.77 19.07 3.77
N ARG A 102 13.32 18.57 2.66
CA ARG A 102 13.11 19.14 1.31
C ARG A 102 12.56 18.16 0.29
N LEU A 103 12.66 16.87 0.51
CA LEU A 103 12.34 15.84 -0.47
C LEU A 103 11.63 14.69 0.20
N ASN A 104 10.43 14.39 -0.29
CA ASN A 104 9.72 13.16 0.00
C ASN A 104 9.57 12.37 -1.29
N MET A 105 9.96 11.11 -1.26
CA MET A 105 9.91 10.19 -2.38
C MET A 105 9.29 8.89 -1.92
N LYS A 106 8.40 8.31 -2.74
CA LYS A 106 7.78 7.00 -2.48
C LYS A 106 7.85 6.14 -3.74
N LEU A 107 8.30 4.90 -3.61
CA LEU A 107 8.44 3.94 -4.70
C LEU A 107 7.77 2.61 -4.32
N GLY A 108 6.96 2.03 -5.21
CA GLY A 108 6.27 0.77 -4.98
C GLY A 108 4.76 0.93 -5.12
N ASP A 109 3.99 0.28 -4.26
CA ASP A 109 2.53 0.42 -4.16
C ASP A 109 2.18 1.76 -3.50
N ILE A 110 1.71 2.72 -4.30
CA ILE A 110 1.48 4.10 -3.86
C ILE A 110 0.00 4.32 -3.51
N TYR A 111 -0.19 4.74 -2.27
CA TYR A 111 -1.44 5.24 -1.70
C TYR A 111 -1.30 6.75 -1.48
N GLU A 112 -1.93 7.55 -2.33
CA GLU A 112 -1.82 9.01 -2.29
C GLU A 112 -3.14 9.71 -2.57
N LEU A 113 -3.27 10.89 -1.97
CA LEU A 113 -4.34 11.85 -2.21
C LEU A 113 -3.76 13.04 -2.99
N TYR A 114 -4.02 13.11 -4.29
CA TYR A 114 -3.53 14.18 -5.14
C TYR A 114 -4.60 15.26 -5.35
N GLY A 115 -4.20 16.53 -5.38
CA GLY A 115 -5.13 17.64 -5.62
C GLY A 115 -6.29 17.70 -4.62
N ARG A 116 -6.02 17.37 -3.35
CA ARG A 116 -7.02 17.23 -2.27
C ARG A 116 -8.09 16.16 -2.53
N GLY A 117 -7.78 15.17 -3.38
CA GLY A 117 -8.67 14.06 -3.70
C GLY A 117 -9.61 14.32 -4.87
N LEU A 118 -9.56 15.52 -5.48
CA LEU A 118 -10.34 15.82 -6.68
C LEU A 118 -9.70 15.25 -7.94
N SER A 119 -8.38 15.16 -7.97
CA SER A 119 -7.64 14.66 -9.13
C SER A 119 -7.46 13.16 -9.07
N PHE A 120 -7.01 12.65 -7.92
CA PHE A 120 -6.63 11.25 -7.77
C PHE A 120 -6.62 10.85 -6.29
N TYR A 121 -7.10 9.65 -5.99
CA TYR A 121 -7.09 9.09 -4.65
C TYR A 121 -6.92 7.57 -4.69
N THR A 122 -5.88 7.08 -4.02
CA THR A 122 -5.65 5.65 -3.82
C THR A 122 -5.62 5.28 -2.36
N MET A 123 -6.26 4.16 -2.05
CA MET A 123 -6.41 3.60 -0.71
C MET A 123 -6.45 2.07 -0.76
N GLN A 124 -6.22 1.47 0.39
CA GLN A 124 -6.45 0.06 0.64
C GLN A 124 -7.48 -0.08 1.77
N ASP A 125 -8.42 -1.01 1.60
CA ASP A 125 -9.26 -1.51 2.67
C ASP A 125 -9.21 -3.03 2.66
N GLN A 126 -8.44 -3.58 3.59
CA GLN A 126 -8.19 -5.00 3.73
C GLN A 126 -9.41 -5.79 4.22
N SER A 127 -10.41 -5.13 4.83
CA SER A 127 -11.61 -5.79 5.32
C SER A 127 -12.50 -6.30 4.19
N ILE A 128 -12.44 -5.61 3.05
CA ILE A 128 -13.24 -5.88 1.86
C ILE A 128 -12.37 -6.22 0.64
N ASP A 129 -11.08 -6.51 0.84
CA ASP A 129 -10.08 -6.73 -0.23
C ASP A 129 -10.14 -5.66 -1.33
N TYR A 130 -10.25 -4.39 -0.93
CA TYR A 130 -10.23 -3.26 -1.83
C TYR A 130 -8.81 -2.70 -1.91
N ASN A 131 -8.27 -2.62 -3.11
CA ASN A 131 -6.97 -2.00 -3.34
C ASN A 131 -6.96 -1.35 -4.72
N ASN A 132 -6.76 -0.03 -4.78
CA ASN A 132 -6.57 0.71 -6.02
C ASN A 132 -5.19 1.39 -6.11
N SER A 133 -4.20 0.87 -5.38
CA SER A 133 -2.82 1.34 -5.47
C SER A 133 -2.32 1.36 -6.91
N LEU A 134 -1.41 2.29 -7.20
CA LEU A 134 -0.62 2.23 -8.43
C LEU A 134 0.82 1.93 -8.08
N LYS A 135 1.43 1.00 -8.83
CA LYS A 135 2.85 0.73 -8.76
C LYS A 135 3.59 1.83 -9.51
N GLY A 136 4.41 2.61 -8.81
CA GLY A 136 5.00 3.80 -9.40
C GLY A 136 6.02 4.51 -8.52
N LEU A 137 6.27 5.77 -8.86
CA LEU A 137 7.10 6.71 -8.11
C LEU A 137 6.31 7.99 -7.86
N SER A 138 6.37 8.48 -6.63
CA SER A 138 5.95 9.81 -6.22
C SER A 138 7.15 10.60 -5.74
N LEU A 139 7.23 11.87 -6.14
CA LEU A 139 8.26 12.82 -5.76
C LEU A 139 7.60 14.13 -5.33
N ASN A 140 7.98 14.63 -4.16
CA ASN A 140 7.54 15.89 -3.61
C ASN A 140 8.77 16.67 -3.16
N TYR A 141 9.04 17.79 -3.81
CA TYR A 141 10.19 18.65 -3.53
C TYR A 141 9.75 20.03 -3.04
N PHE A 142 10.24 20.42 -1.87
CA PHE A 142 10.01 21.73 -1.27
C PHE A 142 11.12 22.68 -1.70
N ILE A 143 10.81 23.59 -2.62
CA ILE A 143 11.74 24.66 -3.03
C ILE A 143 11.91 25.63 -1.86
N ARG A 144 10.82 25.91 -1.16
CA ARG A 144 10.72 26.72 0.05
C ARG A 144 9.61 26.13 0.92
N ASN A 145 9.51 26.60 2.17
CA ASN A 145 8.48 26.13 3.09
C ASN A 145 7.04 26.39 2.58
N ASP A 146 6.87 27.36 1.69
CA ASP A 146 5.61 27.79 1.10
C ASP A 146 5.40 27.31 -0.35
N LEU A 147 6.38 26.66 -0.98
CA LEU A 147 6.32 26.24 -2.38
C LEU A 147 6.81 24.80 -2.56
N ARG A 148 5.89 23.92 -2.98
CA ARG A 148 6.14 22.51 -3.25
C ARG A 148 5.87 22.19 -4.72
N ILE A 149 6.75 21.41 -5.31
CA ILE A 149 6.54 20.76 -6.60
C ILE A 149 6.32 19.28 -6.34
N SER A 150 5.26 18.73 -6.93
CA SER A 150 4.90 17.33 -6.82
C SER A 150 4.86 16.72 -8.21
N SER A 151 5.29 15.46 -8.32
CA SER A 151 5.13 14.67 -9.53
C SER A 151 4.89 13.22 -9.14
N PHE A 152 3.96 12.58 -9.84
CA PHE A 152 3.61 11.20 -9.63
C PHE A 152 3.48 10.51 -10.97
N PHE A 153 4.06 9.32 -11.09
CA PHE A 153 3.81 8.45 -12.23
C PHE A 153 3.69 7.00 -11.77
N GLY A 154 2.70 6.31 -12.30
CA GLY A 154 2.44 4.92 -11.90
C GLY A 154 1.47 4.23 -12.82
N ARG A 155 1.49 2.89 -12.75
CA ARG A 155 0.53 2.02 -13.40
C ARG A 155 -0.04 1.04 -12.37
N GLY A 156 -1.30 0.71 -12.50
CA GLY A 156 -1.91 -0.31 -11.68
C GLY A 156 -3.19 -0.81 -12.30
N ASP A 157 -3.58 -2.01 -11.87
CA ASP A 157 -4.79 -2.64 -12.32
C ASP A 157 -5.80 -2.55 -11.19
N TYR A 158 -6.94 -1.93 -11.45
CA TYR A 158 -7.98 -1.78 -10.45
C TYR A 158 -9.11 -2.75 -10.75
N ALA A 159 -9.31 -3.68 -9.83
CA ALA A 159 -10.42 -4.62 -9.86
C ALA A 159 -11.50 -4.19 -8.87
N PHE A 160 -12.77 -4.27 -9.27
CA PHE A 160 -13.90 -3.90 -8.43
C PHE A 160 -15.09 -4.83 -8.63
N ARG A 161 -16.06 -4.70 -7.72
CA ARG A 161 -17.29 -5.50 -7.70
C ARG A 161 -18.46 -4.67 -8.24
N SER A 162 -19.22 -5.21 -9.18
CA SER A 162 -20.47 -4.59 -9.64
C SER A 162 -21.58 -4.68 -8.59
N SER A 163 -21.52 -5.70 -7.73
CA SER A 163 -22.48 -5.96 -6.67
C SER A 163 -21.76 -6.16 -5.33
N PRO A 164 -22.21 -5.52 -4.24
CA PRO A 164 -21.69 -5.78 -2.89
C PRO A 164 -21.88 -7.21 -2.39
N ALA A 165 -22.79 -7.98 -3.01
CA ALA A 165 -23.01 -9.39 -2.69
C ALA A 165 -21.91 -10.31 -3.27
N ASN A 166 -21.14 -9.82 -4.24
CA ASN A 166 -20.02 -10.57 -4.79
C ASN A 166 -18.85 -10.52 -3.79
N ARG A 167 -18.11 -11.63 -3.70
CA ARG A 167 -16.94 -11.71 -2.81
C ARG A 167 -15.65 -11.45 -3.57
N GLU A 168 -15.61 -11.91 -4.81
CA GLU A 168 -14.55 -11.64 -5.78
C GLU A 168 -14.93 -10.47 -6.67
N THR A 169 -13.92 -9.83 -7.24
CA THR A 169 -14.08 -8.78 -8.25
C THR A 169 -14.53 -9.38 -9.58
N ASP A 170 -15.40 -8.68 -10.30
CA ASP A 170 -15.94 -9.11 -11.60
C ASP A 170 -15.61 -8.15 -12.73
N TYR A 171 -15.11 -6.96 -12.42
CA TYR A 171 -14.62 -5.98 -13.38
C TYR A 171 -13.21 -5.52 -13.03
N GLN A 172 -12.42 -5.20 -14.06
CA GLN A 172 -11.06 -4.70 -13.93
C GLN A 172 -10.77 -3.68 -15.03
N PHE A 173 -9.97 -2.66 -14.72
CA PHE A 173 -9.36 -1.79 -15.71
C PHE A 173 -7.94 -1.39 -15.33
N ASP A 174 -7.10 -1.21 -16.35
CA ASP A 174 -5.74 -0.72 -16.21
C ASP A 174 -5.75 0.80 -16.11
N THR A 175 -4.97 1.33 -15.18
CA THR A 175 -4.79 2.76 -14.97
C THR A 175 -3.33 3.13 -15.16
N ASN A 176 -3.06 4.12 -15.99
CA ASN A 176 -1.77 4.80 -16.07
C ASN A 176 -1.96 6.24 -15.61
N ALA A 177 -1.15 6.70 -14.67
CA ALA A 177 -1.20 8.05 -14.15
C ALA A 177 0.16 8.74 -14.36
N LEU A 178 0.09 9.99 -14.80
CA LEU A 178 1.20 10.94 -14.80
C LEU A 178 0.64 12.28 -14.36
N LEU A 179 0.98 12.69 -13.14
CA LEU A 179 0.51 13.91 -12.51
C LEU A 179 1.72 14.79 -12.17
N GLY A 180 1.56 16.10 -12.33
CA GLY A 180 2.50 17.10 -11.86
C GLY A 180 1.72 18.23 -11.23
N SER A 181 2.24 18.85 -10.16
CA SER A 181 1.60 20.02 -9.57
C SER A 181 2.58 20.94 -8.88
N ILE A 182 2.14 22.17 -8.73
CA ILE A 182 2.80 23.19 -7.93
C ILE A 182 1.79 23.63 -6.88
N ASP A 183 2.19 23.47 -5.62
CA ASP A 183 1.44 23.92 -4.46
C ASP A 183 2.14 25.14 -3.86
N TYR A 184 1.37 26.20 -3.63
CA TYR A 184 1.81 27.37 -2.88
C TYR A 184 0.88 27.63 -1.71
N GLU A 185 1.42 27.79 -0.51
CA GLU A 185 0.63 28.03 0.70
C GLU A 185 1.15 29.25 1.45
N ASN A 186 0.26 30.22 1.69
CA ASN A 186 0.58 31.43 2.42
C ASN A 186 -0.59 31.84 3.32
N GLN A 187 -0.32 32.36 4.52
CA GLN A 187 -1.35 32.81 5.47
C GLN A 187 -2.25 33.94 4.93
N TRP A 188 -1.80 34.70 3.93
CA TRP A 188 -2.50 35.87 3.40
C TRP A 188 -3.40 35.54 2.20
N ILE A 189 -2.96 34.60 1.34
CA ILE A 189 -3.64 34.24 0.07
C ILE A 189 -4.31 32.87 0.18
N GLY A 190 -3.99 32.09 1.22
CA GLY A 190 -4.44 30.72 1.39
C GLY A 190 -3.60 29.74 0.57
N PHE A 191 -4.23 28.64 0.18
CA PHE A 191 -3.60 27.56 -0.58
C PHE A 191 -3.94 27.66 -2.07
N PHE A 192 -2.92 27.55 -2.90
CA PHE A 192 -3.02 27.53 -4.35
C PHE A 192 -2.44 26.22 -4.88
N HIS A 193 -3.21 25.51 -5.71
CA HIS A 193 -2.79 24.28 -6.37
C HIS A 193 -2.96 24.44 -7.87
N TYR A 194 -1.92 24.08 -8.62
CA TYR A 194 -1.95 24.02 -10.07
C TYR A 194 -1.44 22.64 -10.51
N SER A 195 -2.26 21.89 -11.25
CA SER A 195 -1.97 20.52 -11.72
C SER A 195 -2.36 20.33 -13.17
#